data_AF-A0A926UUQ8-F1
#
_entry.id   AF-A0A926UUQ8-F1
#
_cell.length_a   1.000
_cell.length_b   1.000
_cell.length_c   1.000
_cell.angle_alpha   90.00
_cell.angle_beta   90.00
_cell.angle_gamma   90.00
#
_symmetry.space_group_name_H-M   'P 1'
#
loop_
_entity.id
_entity.type
_entity.pdbx_description
1 polymer ?
#
loop_
_entity_poly.entity_id
_entity_poly.type
_entity_poly.pdbx_seq_one_letter_code
_entity_poly.pdbx_strand_id
1 'polypeptide(L)'
;MSNKRLVMFLAAGDEHGWEERKFSHTNSLTNILCTHYDCTGSEPPEVGYRPSEYKSEDGKGSTHYRDGDWVVTKVDVFVPDIPVGNIYDEIVVCSCEYDPITPEWKAFGKRIVSLDSFGGDREAYNKFIASDEAKDCHIQPIPKQELLTV
;
A
#
# COMPACT_ATOMS: atom_id res chain seq x y z
N MET A 1 15.66 9.29 7.46
CA MET A 1 15.46 8.72 6.12
C MET A 1 14.52 7.55 6.29
N SER A 2 13.47 7.44 5.48
CA SER A 2 12.58 6.28 5.57
C SER A 2 13.25 5.08 4.93
N ASN A 3 13.19 3.93 5.61
CA ASN A 3 13.74 2.65 5.16
C ASN A 3 12.92 2.16 3.95
N LYS A 4 13.58 1.85 2.82
CA LYS A 4 12.95 1.38 1.58
C LYS A 4 12.90 -0.14 1.57
N ARG A 5 11.71 -0.70 1.75
CA ARG A 5 11.48 -2.14 1.79
C ARG A 5 10.71 -2.63 0.57
N LEU A 6 11.15 -3.74 -0.01
CA LEU A 6 10.31 -4.54 -0.91
C LEU A 6 9.70 -5.70 -0.12
N VAL A 7 8.38 -5.82 -0.11
CA VAL A 7 7.66 -6.94 0.51
C VAL A 7 7.05 -7.81 -0.59
N MET A 8 7.31 -9.11 -0.56
CA MET A 8 6.77 -10.08 -1.50
C MET A 8 5.94 -11.11 -0.74
N PHE A 9 4.66 -11.24 -1.10
CA PHE A 9 3.78 -12.28 -0.58
C PHE A 9 3.71 -13.42 -1.59
N LEU A 10 4.11 -14.61 -1.17
CA LEU A 10 4.18 -15.81 -1.99
C LEU A 10 3.24 -16.87 -1.43
N ALA A 11 2.55 -17.62 -2.30
CA ALA A 11 1.85 -18.83 -1.90
C ALA A 11 2.86 -19.96 -1.55
N ALA A 12 2.57 -20.73 -0.50
CA ALA A 12 3.36 -21.87 -0.07
C ALA A 12 3.16 -23.09 -1.00
N GLY A 13 3.70 -23.02 -2.22
CA GLY A 13 3.60 -24.08 -3.22
C GLY A 13 2.35 -23.99 -4.11
N ASP A 14 1.85 -25.15 -4.56
CA ASP A 14 0.71 -25.28 -5.49
C ASP A 14 -0.64 -25.15 -4.77
N GLU A 15 -0.77 -24.04 -4.03
CA GLU A 15 -1.94 -23.69 -3.22
C GLU A 15 -3.15 -23.24 -4.06
N HIS A 16 -4.27 -22.95 -3.40
CA HIS A 16 -5.52 -22.52 -4.04
C HIS A 16 -5.30 -21.53 -5.21
N GLY A 17 -5.83 -21.90 -6.38
CA GLY A 17 -5.79 -21.08 -7.59
C GLY A 17 -4.42 -20.98 -8.28
N TRP A 18 -3.44 -21.84 -7.94
CA TRP A 18 -2.10 -21.78 -8.55
C TRP A 18 -2.11 -21.89 -10.08
N GLU A 19 -2.97 -22.72 -10.67
CA GLU A 19 -3.07 -22.91 -12.14
C GLU A 19 -3.51 -21.62 -12.87
N GLU A 20 -4.23 -20.74 -12.17
CA GLU A 20 -4.73 -19.48 -12.70
C GLU A 20 -3.82 -18.29 -12.33
N ARG A 21 -2.87 -18.49 -11.41
CA ARG A 21 -1.92 -17.46 -11.00
C ARG A 21 -0.79 -17.36 -12.02
N LYS A 22 -0.99 -16.49 -13.02
CA LYS A 22 -0.07 -16.29 -14.14
C LYS A 22 0.42 -14.84 -14.21
N PHE A 23 1.67 -14.66 -14.64
CA PHE A 23 2.16 -13.34 -15.01
C PHE A 23 1.44 -12.83 -16.25
N SER A 24 1.01 -11.57 -16.23
CA SER A 24 0.23 -10.95 -17.32
C SER A 24 0.97 -10.88 -18.66
N HIS A 25 2.30 -10.80 -18.66
CA HIS A 25 3.11 -10.58 -19.85
C HIS A 25 3.56 -11.89 -20.52
N THR A 26 3.72 -12.98 -19.77
CA THR A 26 4.22 -14.26 -20.27
C THR A 26 3.21 -15.40 -20.17
N ASN A 27 2.13 -15.23 -19.40
CA ASN A 27 1.22 -16.29 -18.97
C ASN A 27 1.91 -17.45 -18.22
N SER A 28 3.15 -17.28 -17.77
CA SER A 28 3.84 -18.29 -16.97
C SER A 28 3.30 -18.30 -15.55
N LEU A 29 3.21 -19.49 -14.96
CA LEU A 29 2.77 -19.67 -13.58
C LEU A 29 3.68 -18.92 -12.61
N THR A 30 3.07 -18.44 -11.53
CA THR A 30 3.78 -17.76 -10.46
C THR A 30 3.15 -18.05 -9.11
N ASN A 31 3.97 -18.05 -8.06
CA ASN A 31 3.51 -18.13 -6.68
C ASN A 31 3.38 -16.74 -6.05
N ILE A 32 3.70 -15.67 -6.76
CA ILE A 32 3.57 -14.30 -6.26
C ILE A 32 2.08 -13.93 -6.17
N LEU A 33 1.61 -13.66 -4.94
CA LEU A 33 0.28 -13.15 -4.66
C LEU A 33 0.22 -11.63 -4.89
N CYS A 34 1.15 -10.90 -4.29
CA CYS A 34 1.31 -9.47 -4.48
C CYS A 34 2.71 -9.01 -4.05
N THR A 35 3.08 -7.81 -4.49
CA THR A 35 4.31 -7.13 -4.06
C THR A 35 3.99 -5.73 -3.59
N HIS A 36 4.63 -5.29 -2.51
CA HIS A 36 4.46 -3.96 -1.95
C HIS A 36 5.80 -3.26 -1.82
N TYR A 37 5.82 -1.98 -2.19
CA TYR A 37 6.93 -1.09 -1.92
C TYR A 37 6.59 -0.24 -0.71
N ASP A 38 7.34 -0.41 0.37
CA ASP A 38 7.11 0.25 1.65
C ASP A 38 8.23 1.25 1.92
N CYS A 39 7.84 2.52 2.07
CA CYS A 39 8.70 3.63 2.48
C CYS A 39 8.11 4.39 3.66
N THR A 40 7.24 3.75 4.43
CA THR A 40 6.55 4.40 5.55
C THR A 40 7.39 4.38 6.82
N GLY A 41 8.34 3.44 6.92
CA GLY A 41 9.10 3.18 8.13
C GLY A 41 8.34 2.31 9.14
N SER A 42 7.20 1.73 8.77
CA SER A 42 6.49 0.76 9.60
C SER A 42 7.27 -0.54 9.78
N GLU A 43 6.89 -1.32 10.79
CA GLU A 43 7.40 -2.68 10.97
C GLU A 43 7.00 -3.59 9.79
N PRO A 44 7.82 -4.58 9.44
CA PRO A 44 7.50 -5.53 8.39
C PRO A 44 6.32 -6.43 8.81
N PRO A 45 5.62 -7.08 7.86
CA PRO A 45 4.59 -8.06 8.19
C PRO A 45 5.13 -9.20 9.05
N GLU A 46 4.32 -9.66 10.00
CA GLU A 46 4.62 -10.82 10.85
C GLU A 46 3.74 -12.02 10.48
N VAL A 47 4.04 -13.18 11.07
CA VAL A 47 3.17 -14.37 10.97
C VAL A 47 1.77 -14.03 11.49
N GLY A 48 0.74 -14.44 10.73
CA GLY A 48 -0.66 -14.09 10.99
C GLY A 48 -1.15 -12.86 10.22
N TYR A 49 -0.25 -12.07 9.61
CA TYR A 49 -0.64 -10.97 8.74
C TYR A 49 -1.41 -11.47 7.51
N ARG A 50 -2.37 -10.68 7.01
CA ARG A 50 -3.12 -10.96 5.78
C ARG A 50 -2.92 -9.81 4.79
N PRO A 51 -2.32 -10.03 3.61
CA PRO A 51 -2.19 -8.98 2.61
C PRO A 51 -3.58 -8.49 2.19
N SER A 52 -3.76 -7.17 2.19
CA SER A 52 -5.06 -6.58 1.89
C SER A 52 -5.40 -6.67 0.41
N GLU A 53 -6.68 -6.86 0.13
CA GLU A 53 -7.24 -6.79 -1.21
C GLU A 53 -8.00 -5.48 -1.41
N TYR A 54 -8.07 -5.04 -2.66
CA TYR A 54 -8.64 -3.75 -3.02
C TYR A 54 -9.60 -3.91 -4.19
N LYS A 55 -10.69 -3.15 -4.19
CA LYS A 55 -11.61 -3.05 -5.32
C LYS A 55 -11.95 -1.61 -5.66
N SER A 56 -12.33 -1.38 -6.90
CA SER A 56 -12.81 -0.11 -7.42
C SER A 56 -14.28 -0.24 -7.81
N GLU A 57 -15.13 0.66 -7.33
CA GLU A 57 -16.52 0.74 -7.80
C GLU A 57 -16.67 1.65 -9.03
N ASP A 58 -15.75 2.60 -9.22
CA ASP A 58 -15.81 3.64 -10.26
C ASP A 58 -14.74 3.50 -11.36
N GLY A 59 -13.83 2.53 -11.22
CA GLY A 59 -12.70 2.28 -12.12
C GLY A 59 -11.56 3.29 -12.03
N LYS A 60 -11.63 4.29 -11.14
CA LYS A 60 -10.64 5.39 -11.06
C LYS A 60 -9.59 5.20 -9.98
N GLY A 61 -9.74 4.15 -9.17
CA GLY A 61 -8.83 3.79 -8.09
C GLY A 61 -9.51 2.87 -7.09
N SER A 62 -8.73 2.35 -6.14
CA SER A 62 -9.27 1.56 -5.06
C SER A 62 -10.20 2.41 -4.19
N THR A 63 -11.44 1.96 -4.02
CA THR A 63 -12.49 2.62 -3.22
C THR A 63 -12.79 1.88 -1.93
N HIS A 64 -12.47 0.58 -1.91
CA HIS A 64 -12.67 -0.29 -0.77
C HIS A 64 -11.45 -1.20 -0.60
N TYR A 65 -11.27 -1.65 0.63
CA TYR A 65 -10.26 -2.63 1.00
C TYR A 65 -10.86 -3.71 1.91
N ARG A 66 -10.19 -4.86 1.99
CA ARG A 66 -10.47 -5.92 2.97
C ARG A 66 -9.18 -6.64 3.31
N ASP A 67 -9.21 -7.44 4.36
CA ASP A 67 -8.19 -8.47 4.56
C ASP A 67 -8.35 -9.58 3.51
N GLY A 68 -7.23 -10.04 2.96
CA GLY A 68 -7.21 -11.09 1.95
C GLY A 68 -7.38 -12.49 2.53
N ASP A 69 -7.61 -13.44 1.61
CA ASP A 69 -7.84 -14.86 1.94
C ASP A 69 -6.54 -15.62 2.27
N TRP A 70 -5.40 -14.96 2.20
CA TRP A 70 -4.09 -15.55 2.46
C TRP A 70 -3.57 -15.08 3.81
N VAL A 71 -2.94 -15.99 4.56
CA VAL A 71 -2.32 -15.66 5.84
C VAL A 71 -0.83 -15.97 5.77
N VAL A 72 -0.01 -15.05 6.26
CA VAL A 72 1.44 -15.23 6.36
C VAL A 72 1.76 -16.29 7.40
N THR A 73 2.45 -17.35 6.99
CA THR A 73 2.89 -18.45 7.87
C THR A 73 4.40 -18.45 8.10
N LYS A 74 5.18 -17.78 7.24
CA LYS A 74 6.63 -17.62 7.39
C LYS A 74 7.09 -16.28 6.84
N VAL A 75 8.07 -15.66 7.51
CA VAL A 75 8.70 -14.41 7.10
C VAL A 75 10.22 -14.62 7.04
N ASP A 76 10.80 -14.35 5.87
CA ASP A 76 12.25 -14.29 5.66
C ASP A 76 12.64 -12.85 5.35
N VAL A 77 13.63 -12.33 6.07
CA VAL A 77 14.11 -10.95 5.95
C VAL A 77 15.54 -10.93 5.45
N PHE A 78 15.78 -10.17 4.39
CA PHE A 78 17.09 -10.02 3.75
C PHE A 78 17.50 -8.55 3.79
N VAL A 79 18.57 -8.27 4.53
CA VAL A 79 19.19 -6.94 4.59
C VAL A 79 20.51 -7.00 3.82
N PRO A 80 20.74 -6.10 2.84
CA PRO A 80 22.02 -6.07 2.13
C PRO A 80 23.19 -5.73 3.05
N ASP A 81 24.30 -6.44 2.89
CA ASP A 81 25.51 -6.22 3.71
C ASP A 81 26.20 -4.87 3.43
N ILE A 82 26.04 -4.33 2.22
CA ILE A 82 26.66 -3.07 1.80
C ILE A 82 25.56 -2.00 1.74
N PRO A 83 25.58 -0.97 2.58
CA PRO A 83 24.47 -0.01 2.70
C PRO A 83 24.45 1.09 1.62
N VAL A 84 25.34 1.04 0.62
CA VAL A 84 25.51 2.13 -0.35
C VAL A 84 25.06 1.70 -1.74
N GLY A 85 24.12 2.45 -2.31
CA GLY A 85 23.70 2.31 -3.70
C GLY A 85 22.60 1.27 -3.97
N ASN A 86 22.02 0.67 -2.93
CA ASN A 86 20.92 -0.28 -3.11
C ASN A 86 19.61 0.42 -3.46
N ILE A 87 18.79 -0.29 -4.23
CA ILE A 87 17.42 0.14 -4.55
C ILE A 87 16.52 0.01 -3.31
N TYR A 88 16.69 -1.09 -2.57
CA TYR A 88 15.99 -1.40 -1.32
C TYR A 88 17.01 -1.57 -0.19
N ASP A 89 16.64 -1.06 0.97
CA ASP A 89 17.37 -1.22 2.22
C ASP A 89 17.06 -2.58 2.87
N GLU A 90 15.91 -3.18 2.54
CA GLU A 90 15.47 -4.48 3.03
C GLU A 90 14.53 -5.17 2.01
N ILE A 91 14.60 -6.50 1.92
CA ILE A 91 13.62 -7.33 1.20
C ILE A 91 12.99 -8.30 2.20
N VAL A 92 11.66 -8.31 2.25
CA VAL A 92 10.88 -9.21 3.10
C VAL A 92 10.09 -10.15 2.22
N VAL A 93 10.28 -11.45 2.42
CA VAL A 93 9.54 -12.51 1.72
C VAL A 93 8.62 -13.20 2.71
N CYS A 94 7.32 -13.08 2.47
CA CYS A 94 6.28 -13.71 3.26
C CYS A 94 5.75 -14.94 2.50
N SER A 95 5.94 -16.14 3.05
CA SER A 95 5.22 -17.33 2.56
C SER A 95 3.85 -17.38 3.22
N CYS A 96 2.82 -17.64 2.41
CA CYS A 96 1.42 -17.55 2.79
C CYS A 96 0.70 -18.85 2.45
N GLU A 97 -0.21 -19.25 3.32
CA GLU A 97 -1.13 -20.37 3.09
C GLU A 97 -2.54 -19.82 2.84
N TYR A 98 -3.33 -20.59 2.10
CA TYR A 98 -4.71 -20.20 1.80
C TYR A 98 -5.60 -20.51 3.00
N ASP A 99 -6.14 -19.48 3.63
CA ASP A 99 -7.04 -19.56 4.78
C ASP A 99 -8.19 -18.56 4.59
N PRO A 100 -9.20 -18.91 3.76
CA PRO A 100 -10.20 -17.97 3.29
C PRO A 100 -11.09 -17.47 4.43
N ILE A 101 -11.40 -16.18 4.38
CA ILE A 101 -12.24 -15.53 5.38
C ILE A 101 -13.52 -14.99 4.74
N THR A 102 -14.54 -14.76 5.55
CA THR A 102 -15.73 -14.06 5.06
C THR A 102 -15.34 -12.63 4.68
N PRO A 103 -15.55 -12.19 3.43
CA PRO A 103 -15.06 -10.90 2.98
C PRO A 103 -15.84 -9.75 3.62
N GLU A 104 -15.12 -8.92 4.39
CA GLU A 104 -15.65 -7.69 4.98
C GLU A 104 -15.03 -6.47 4.28
N TRP A 105 -15.71 -5.96 3.24
CA TRP A 105 -15.25 -4.80 2.49
C TRP A 105 -15.50 -3.51 3.26
N LYS A 106 -14.45 -2.73 3.49
CA LYS A 106 -14.47 -1.41 4.12
C LYS A 106 -14.22 -0.34 3.08
N ALA A 107 -15.10 0.65 3.00
CA ALA A 107 -14.88 1.81 2.15
C ALA A 107 -13.69 2.62 2.68
N PHE A 108 -12.88 3.19 1.79
CA PHE A 108 -11.95 4.22 2.20
C PHE A 108 -12.73 5.43 2.73
N GLY A 109 -12.17 6.08 3.75
CA GLY A 109 -12.69 7.35 4.23
C GLY A 109 -12.51 8.47 3.20
N LYS A 110 -13.05 9.65 3.51
CA LYS A 110 -12.81 10.85 2.69
C LYS A 110 -11.31 11.09 2.50
N ARG A 111 -10.91 11.44 1.28
CA ARG A 111 -9.52 11.75 0.96
C ARG A 111 -9.03 12.89 1.85
N ILE A 112 -7.92 12.68 2.54
CA ILE A 112 -7.30 13.75 3.34
C ILE A 112 -6.48 14.62 2.38
N VAL A 113 -6.72 15.93 2.40
CA VAL A 113 -5.99 16.90 1.58
C VAL A 113 -5.39 17.97 2.49
N SER A 114 -4.09 18.20 2.35
CA SER A 114 -3.29 19.18 3.09
C SER A 114 -2.51 20.07 2.12
N LEU A 115 -1.88 21.12 2.63
CA LEU A 115 -0.98 21.96 1.82
C LEU A 115 0.17 21.13 1.21
N ASP A 116 0.70 20.14 1.95
CA ASP A 116 1.72 19.22 1.46
C ASP A 116 1.27 18.37 0.28
N SER A 117 -0.05 18.15 0.13
CA SER A 117 -0.61 17.47 -1.06
C SER A 117 -0.35 18.26 -2.35
N PHE A 118 -0.03 19.55 -2.25
CA PHE A 118 0.34 20.45 -3.33
C PHE A 118 1.83 20.84 -3.27
N GLY A 119 2.65 20.09 -2.52
CA GLY A 119 4.08 20.39 -2.38
C GLY A 119 4.40 21.74 -1.75
N GLY A 120 3.50 22.25 -0.90
CA GLY A 120 3.64 23.58 -0.30
C GLY A 120 3.04 24.72 -1.13
N ASP A 121 2.50 24.46 -2.33
CA ASP A 121 1.89 25.49 -3.17
C ASP A 121 0.55 25.97 -2.59
N ARG A 122 0.60 27.13 -1.94
CA ARG A 122 -0.54 27.73 -1.26
C ARG A 122 -1.60 28.26 -2.22
N GLU A 123 -1.21 28.72 -3.41
CA GLU A 123 -2.17 29.20 -4.41
C GLU A 123 -2.96 28.03 -5.00
N ALA A 124 -2.28 26.94 -5.36
CA ALA A 124 -2.91 25.72 -5.83
C ALA A 124 -3.83 25.10 -4.77
N TYR A 125 -3.36 25.04 -3.52
CA TYR A 125 -4.15 24.56 -2.39
C TYR A 125 -5.43 25.38 -2.16
N ASN A 126 -5.32 26.70 -2.12
CA ASN A 126 -6.48 27.59 -1.93
C ASN A 126 -7.47 27.48 -3.10
N LYS A 127 -6.97 27.39 -4.34
CA LYS A 127 -7.80 27.18 -5.53
C LYS A 127 -8.57 25.86 -5.45
N PHE A 128 -7.93 24.79 -4.95
CA PHE A 128 -8.58 23.51 -4.73
C PHE A 128 -9.65 23.58 -3.63
N ILE A 129 -9.37 24.19 -2.47
CA ILE A 129 -10.38 24.32 -1.40
C ILE A 129 -11.64 25.05 -1.87
N ALA A 130 -11.49 26.01 -2.79
CA ALA A 130 -12.60 26.74 -3.37
C ALA A 130 -13.37 25.96 -4.45
N SER A 131 -12.89 24.81 -4.90
CA SER A 131 -13.55 23.98 -5.92
C SER A 131 -14.63 23.06 -5.31
N ASP A 132 -15.53 22.56 -6.15
CA ASP A 132 -16.54 21.59 -5.72
C ASP A 132 -15.93 20.25 -5.30
N GLU A 133 -14.72 19.93 -5.77
CA GLU A 133 -14.01 18.68 -5.49
C GLU A 133 -13.60 18.59 -4.01
N ALA A 134 -13.39 19.72 -3.34
CA ALA A 134 -13.00 19.76 -1.93
C ALA A 134 -14.10 19.26 -0.98
N LYS A 135 -15.37 19.24 -1.40
CA LYS A 135 -16.53 18.85 -0.56
C LYS A 135 -16.50 17.38 -0.13
N ASP A 136 -15.90 16.54 -0.96
CA ASP A 136 -15.75 15.10 -0.71
C ASP A 136 -14.41 14.75 -0.04
N CYS A 137 -13.60 15.76 0.28
CA CYS A 137 -12.33 15.61 0.96
C CYS A 137 -12.41 16.01 2.43
N HIS A 138 -11.51 15.47 3.26
CA HIS A 138 -11.21 15.96 4.58
C HIS A 138 -10.03 16.94 4.49
N ILE A 139 -10.32 18.23 4.57
CA ILE A 139 -9.31 19.30 4.43
C ILE A 139 -8.59 19.51 5.77
N GLN A 140 -7.26 19.38 5.78
CA GLN A 140 -6.44 19.70 6.95
C GLN A 140 -6.17 21.21 7.03
N PRO A 141 -6.46 21.86 8.17
CA PRO A 141 -6.22 23.29 8.32
C PRO A 141 -4.71 23.62 8.30
N ILE A 142 -4.34 24.75 7.70
CA ILE A 142 -2.95 25.26 7.75
C ILE A 142 -2.63 25.63 9.21
N PRO A 143 -1.52 25.13 9.79
CA PRO A 143 -1.11 25.46 11.14
C PRO A 143 -0.95 26.98 11.35
N LYS A 144 -1.45 27.51 12.47
CA LYS A 144 -1.43 28.95 12.76
C LYS A 144 -0.03 29.58 12.77
N GLN A 145 1.02 28.79 12.99
CA GLN A 145 2.41 29.29 13.02
C GLN A 145 2.94 29.73 11.64
N GLU A 146 2.35 29.26 10.53
CA GLU A 146 2.72 29.64 9.16
C GLU A 146 1.89 30.82 8.60
N LEU A 147 1.01 31.40 9.44
CA LEU A 147 0.27 32.62 9.10
C LEU A 147 1.03 33.90 9.47
N LEU A 148 2.19 33.80 10.14
CA LEU A 148 2.93 34.93 10.71
C LEU A 148 4.21 35.31 9.97
N THR A 149 4.62 34.55 8.96
CA THR A 149 5.70 34.93 8.04
C THR A 149 5.09 35.55 6.79
N VAL A 150 4.78 36.86 6.89
CA VAL A 150 4.56 37.77 5.76
C VAL A 150 5.69 38.79 5.77
#